data_AF-A0AA38G337-F1
#
_entry.id   AF-A0AA38G337-F1
#
_cell.length_a   1.000
_cell.length_b   1.000
_cell.length_c   1.000
_cell.angle_alpha   90.00
_cell.angle_beta   90.00
_cell.angle_gamma   90.00
#
_symmetry.space_group_name_H-M   'P 1'
#
loop_
_entity.id
_entity.type
_entity.pdbx_description
1 polymer ?
#
loop_
_entity_poly.entity_id
_entity_poly.type
_entity_poly.pdbx_seq_one_letter_code
_entity_poly.pdbx_strand_id
1 'polypeptide(L)'
;MGVGGGFWELLKPIATYEDVEYLRGKKLSVDLSYWIVQQETAVKGNARKPHLRLTFFRTVNLFAKLGVYPVFVVDGDAPALKSRARLERFCRMTGVDFSSHEKAESGIVDRNPVFNRYVEECV
;
A
#
# COMPACT_ATOMS: atom_id res chain seq x y z
N MET A 1 6.08 4.15 1.61
CA MET A 1 6.68 5.05 2.62
C MET A 1 5.95 6.37 2.54
N GLY A 2 5.38 6.83 3.65
CA GLY A 2 4.79 8.15 3.76
C GLY A 2 5.85 9.23 4.01
N VAL A 3 5.46 10.29 4.70
CA VAL A 3 6.37 11.36 5.12
C VAL A 3 7.42 10.83 6.11
N GLY A 4 8.69 11.13 5.86
CA GLY A 4 9.82 10.74 6.72
C GLY A 4 10.00 11.65 7.94
N GLY A 5 11.16 11.56 8.59
CA GLY A 5 11.55 12.51 9.65
C GLY A 5 10.75 12.40 10.95
N GLY A 6 10.20 11.22 11.27
CA GLY A 6 9.43 11.02 12.51
C GLY A 6 8.03 11.65 12.49
N PHE A 7 7.46 11.88 11.30
CA PHE A 7 6.15 12.51 11.11
C PHE A 7 5.05 11.95 12.04
N TRP A 8 4.95 10.62 12.18
CA TRP A 8 3.94 10.00 13.05
C TRP A 8 4.18 10.25 14.54
N GLU A 9 5.44 10.32 14.99
CA GLU A 9 5.76 10.63 16.39
C GLU A 9 5.41 12.09 16.72
N LEU A 10 5.55 13.00 15.75
CA LEU A 10 5.13 14.40 15.90
C LEU A 10 3.61 14.53 16.07
N LEU A 11 2.83 13.71 15.36
CA LEU A 11 1.35 13.73 15.44
C LEU A 11 0.79 12.95 16.64
N LYS A 12 1.57 12.08 17.25
CA LYS A 12 1.13 11.21 18.35
C LYS A 12 0.47 11.95 19.53
N PRO A 13 0.95 13.13 19.98
CA PRO A 13 0.33 13.86 21.09
C PRO A 13 -1.10 14.34 20.82
N ILE A 14 -1.52 14.45 19.56
CA ILE A 14 -2.86 14.90 19.16
C ILE A 14 -3.75 13.76 18.68
N ALA A 15 -3.31 12.50 18.81
CA ALA A 15 -4.09 11.34 18.42
C ALA A 15 -5.24 11.08 19.40
N THR A 16 -6.44 10.83 18.86
CA THR A 16 -7.59 10.34 19.63
C THR A 16 -7.67 8.83 19.58
N TYR A 17 -7.91 8.20 20.72
CA TYR A 17 -8.06 6.75 20.84
C TYR A 17 -9.54 6.41 20.97
N GLU A 18 -10.04 5.63 20.03
CA GLU A 18 -11.42 5.16 19.99
C GLU A 18 -11.44 3.63 20.12
N ASP A 19 -12.51 3.10 20.71
CA ASP A 19 -12.74 1.66 20.67
C ASP A 19 -13.04 1.20 19.23
N VAL A 20 -12.73 -0.07 18.92
CA VAL A 20 -12.96 -0.61 17.57
C VAL A 20 -14.45 -0.59 17.19
N GLU A 21 -15.35 -0.67 18.17
CA GLU A 21 -16.80 -0.52 18.01
C GLU A 21 -17.19 0.83 17.40
N TYR A 22 -16.35 1.87 17.53
CA TYR A 22 -16.55 3.16 16.86
C TYR A 22 -16.72 3.00 15.34
N LEU A 23 -16.06 2.02 14.72
CA LEU A 23 -16.13 1.79 13.28
C LEU A 23 -17.40 1.05 12.84
N ARG A 24 -18.17 0.46 13.76
CA ARG A 24 -19.35 -0.34 13.43
C ARG A 24 -20.37 0.49 12.64
N GLY A 25 -20.86 -0.09 11.54
CA GLY A 25 -21.82 0.55 10.66
C GLY A 25 -21.22 1.60 9.71
N LYS A 26 -19.93 1.96 9.84
CA LYS A 26 -19.29 2.96 8.98
C LYS A 26 -18.81 2.36 7.67
N LYS A 27 -18.81 3.18 6.62
CA LYS A 27 -18.09 2.89 5.37
C LYS A 27 -16.64 3.32 5.52
N LEU A 28 -15.70 2.41 5.32
CA LEU A 28 -14.28 2.65 5.52
C LEU A 28 -13.52 2.50 4.19
N SER A 29 -12.86 3.57 3.75
CA SER A 29 -11.93 3.49 2.61
C SER A 29 -10.68 2.71 3.01
N VAL A 30 -10.39 1.62 2.30
CA VAL A 30 -9.23 0.76 2.54
C VAL A 30 -8.26 0.88 1.37
N ASP A 31 -7.01 1.24 1.66
CA ASP A 31 -5.91 1.21 0.69
C ASP A 31 -5.55 -0.24 0.37
N LEU A 32 -6.10 -0.75 -0.74
CA LEU A 32 -5.86 -2.12 -1.20
C LEU A 32 -4.47 -2.27 -1.84
N SER A 33 -3.96 -1.22 -2.49
CA SER A 33 -2.60 -1.21 -3.05
C SER A 33 -1.57 -1.53 -1.96
N TYR A 34 -1.72 -0.93 -0.79
CA TYR A 34 -0.83 -1.19 0.34
C TYR A 34 -0.97 -2.62 0.86
N TRP A 35 -2.19 -3.14 1.02
CA TRP A 35 -2.39 -4.53 1.47
C TRP A 35 -1.75 -5.54 0.52
N ILE A 36 -1.90 -5.35 -0.79
CA ILE A 36 -1.31 -6.23 -1.81
C ILE A 36 0.22 -6.26 -1.68
N VAL A 37 0.88 -5.11 -1.50
CA VAL A 37 2.35 -5.07 -1.39
C VAL A 37 2.83 -5.55 -0.01
N GLN A 38 2.05 -5.31 1.06
CA GLN A 38 2.43 -5.67 2.43
C GLN A 38 2.52 -7.19 2.64
N GLN A 39 1.91 -8.00 1.77
CA GLN A 39 1.92 -9.46 1.87
C GLN A 39 3.32 -10.06 2.09
N GLU A 40 4.35 -9.48 1.46
CA GLU A 40 5.73 -9.98 1.52
C GLU A 40 6.33 -9.93 2.93
N THR A 41 5.86 -9.00 3.75
CA THR A 41 6.35 -8.81 5.12
C THR A 41 5.32 -9.24 6.17
N ALA A 42 4.03 -9.24 5.83
CA ALA A 42 2.95 -9.60 6.75
C ALA A 42 2.70 -11.12 6.83
N VAL A 43 2.99 -11.88 5.77
CA VAL A 43 2.77 -13.33 5.74
C VAL A 43 4.10 -14.04 5.91
N LYS A 44 4.28 -14.70 7.06
CA LYS A 44 5.47 -15.53 7.33
C LYS A 44 5.31 -16.91 6.71
N GLY A 45 6.41 -17.46 6.19
CA GLY A 45 6.45 -18.79 5.59
C GLY A 45 5.87 -18.84 4.17
N ASN A 46 5.81 -20.04 3.59
CA ASN A 46 5.39 -20.22 2.21
C ASN A 46 3.85 -20.32 2.12
N ALA A 47 3.20 -19.22 1.77
CA ALA A 47 1.77 -19.20 1.50
C ALA A 47 1.50 -19.13 -0.01
N ARG A 48 0.56 -19.95 -0.51
CA ARG A 48 0.07 -19.83 -1.88
C ARG A 48 -0.78 -18.56 -1.99
N LYS A 49 -0.42 -17.66 -2.92
CA LYS A 49 -1.12 -16.38 -3.15
C LYS A 49 -1.32 -15.57 -1.85
N PRO A 50 -0.23 -15.13 -1.22
CA PRO A 50 -0.26 -14.46 0.08
C PRO A 50 -1.07 -13.15 0.09
N HIS A 51 -1.18 -12.44 -1.04
CA HIS A 51 -2.02 -11.26 -1.23
C HIS A 51 -3.52 -11.58 -1.06
N LEU A 52 -4.01 -12.69 -1.62
CA LEU A 52 -5.39 -13.14 -1.47
C LEU A 52 -5.69 -13.54 -0.03
N ARG A 53 -4.79 -14.31 0.57
CA ARG A 53 -4.93 -14.74 1.96
C ARG A 53 -5.07 -13.54 2.89
N LEU A 54 -4.17 -12.56 2.77
CA LEU A 54 -4.17 -11.36 3.60
C LEU A 54 -5.46 -10.54 3.40
N THR A 55 -5.83 -10.29 2.13
CA THR A 55 -7.02 -9.51 1.78
C THR A 55 -8.29 -10.17 2.28
N PHE A 56 -8.45 -11.48 2.07
CA PHE A 56 -9.59 -12.25 2.53
C PHE A 56 -9.79 -12.14 4.05
N PHE A 57 -8.77 -12.50 4.84
CA PHE A 57 -8.92 -12.51 6.30
C PHE A 57 -9.13 -11.12 6.90
N ARG A 58 -8.49 -10.08 6.34
CA ARG A 58 -8.72 -8.70 6.80
C ARG A 58 -10.12 -8.22 6.44
N THR A 59 -10.62 -8.55 5.25
CA THR A 59 -11.99 -8.21 4.83
C THR A 59 -13.03 -8.88 5.72
N VAL A 60 -12.88 -10.18 5.97
CA VAL A 60 -13.75 -10.93 6.89
C VAL A 60 -13.71 -10.33 8.30
N ASN A 61 -12.53 -9.92 8.79
CA ASN A 61 -12.42 -9.27 10.09
C ASN A 61 -13.17 -7.93 10.12
N LEU A 62 -12.96 -7.05 9.12
CA LEU A 62 -13.64 -5.75 9.04
C LEU A 62 -15.16 -5.92 8.98
N PHE A 63 -15.64 -6.79 8.10
CA PHE A 63 -17.07 -6.95 7.88
C PHE A 63 -17.74 -7.79 8.98
N ALA A 64 -17.32 -9.05 9.14
CA ALA A 64 -18.04 -10.01 9.97
C ALA A 64 -17.81 -9.80 11.48
N LYS A 65 -16.62 -9.33 11.89
CA LYS A 65 -16.32 -9.11 13.32
C LYS A 65 -16.60 -7.68 13.76
N LEU A 66 -16.20 -6.69 12.96
CA LEU A 66 -16.32 -5.28 13.34
C LEU A 66 -17.58 -4.58 12.79
N GLY A 67 -18.32 -5.21 11.87
CA GLY A 67 -19.51 -4.61 11.26
C GLY A 67 -19.19 -3.38 10.40
N VAL A 68 -17.98 -3.30 9.86
CA VAL A 68 -17.51 -2.21 8.98
C VAL A 68 -17.81 -2.55 7.52
N TYR A 69 -18.17 -1.55 6.73
CA TYR A 69 -18.37 -1.70 5.29
C TYR A 69 -17.13 -1.20 4.51
N PRO A 70 -16.17 -2.07 4.16
CA PRO A 70 -14.97 -1.64 3.46
C PRO A 70 -15.29 -1.20 2.03
N VAL A 71 -14.64 -0.12 1.60
CA VAL A 71 -14.59 0.36 0.21
C VAL A 71 -13.12 0.30 -0.21
N PHE A 72 -12.77 -0.66 -1.05
CA PHE A 72 -11.39 -0.84 -1.49
C PHE A 72 -11.02 0.20 -2.55
N VAL A 73 -9.89 0.86 -2.32
CA VAL A 73 -9.31 1.83 -3.25
C VAL A 73 -7.96 1.30 -3.70
N VAL A 74 -7.78 1.23 -5.02
CA VAL A 74 -6.52 0.85 -5.65
C VAL A 74 -5.95 2.12 -6.28
N ASP A 75 -4.65 2.33 -6.08
CA ASP A 75 -3.91 3.41 -6.74
C ASP A 75 -4.13 3.32 -8.26
N GLY A 76 -4.06 4.46 -8.96
CA GLY A 76 -3.84 4.53 -10.40
C GLY A 76 -2.35 4.73 -10.74
N ASP A 77 -2.06 5.23 -11.94
CA ASP A 77 -0.69 5.54 -12.32
C ASP A 77 -0.07 6.59 -11.40
N ALA A 78 1.21 6.41 -11.10
CA ALA A 78 1.89 7.31 -10.19
C ALA A 78 2.25 8.62 -10.91
N PRO A 79 2.05 9.78 -10.26
CA PRO A 79 2.52 11.05 -10.80
C PRO A 79 4.02 11.03 -11.05
N ALA A 80 4.49 11.79 -12.06
CA ALA A 80 5.91 11.87 -12.44
C ALA A 80 6.84 12.13 -11.24
N LEU A 81 6.45 13.05 -10.34
CA LEU A 81 7.19 13.36 -9.12
C LEU A 81 7.38 12.14 -8.21
N LYS A 82 6.33 11.32 -8.01
CA LYS A 82 6.39 10.09 -7.19
C LYS A 82 7.25 9.02 -7.87
N SER A 83 7.24 8.96 -9.20
CA SER A 83 8.06 8.01 -9.96
C SER A 83 9.55 8.35 -9.85
N ARG A 84 9.94 9.61 -10.02
CA ARG A 84 11.32 10.07 -9.81
C ARG A 84 11.81 9.78 -8.38
N ALA A 85 11.02 10.17 -7.37
CA ALA A 85 11.35 9.90 -5.97
C ALA A 85 11.41 8.41 -5.59
N ARG A 86 10.72 7.52 -6.34
CA ARG A 86 10.85 6.07 -6.17
C ARG A 86 12.17 5.56 -6.77
N LEU A 87 12.54 6.04 -7.96
CA LEU A 87 13.79 5.67 -8.62
C LEU A 87 15.01 6.10 -7.81
N GLU A 88 15.07 7.37 -7.38
CA GLU A 88 16.17 7.88 -6.54
C GLU A 88 16.39 7.01 -5.28
N ARG A 89 15.30 6.61 -4.63
CA ARG A 89 15.34 5.74 -3.47
C ARG A 89 15.81 4.34 -3.80
N PHE A 90 15.36 3.76 -4.91
CA PHE A 90 15.82 2.45 -5.37
C PHE A 90 17.33 2.46 -5.65
N CYS A 91 17.82 3.47 -6.39
CA CYS A 91 19.24 3.69 -6.66
C CYS A 91 20.05 3.79 -5.36
N ARG A 92 19.60 4.60 -4.38
CA ARG A 92 20.26 4.71 -3.08
C ARG A 92 20.29 3.39 -2.30
N MET A 93 19.25 2.57 -2.39
CA MET A 93 19.17 1.28 -1.68
C MET A 93 20.00 0.18 -2.35
N THR A 94 20.18 0.24 -3.67
CA THR A 94 20.84 -0.80 -4.47
C THR A 94 22.27 -0.44 -4.88
N GLY A 95 22.68 0.82 -4.75
CA GLY A 95 23.98 1.32 -5.19
C GLY A 95 24.08 1.58 -6.70
N VAL A 96 22.97 1.51 -7.44
CA VAL A 96 22.92 1.80 -8.88
C VAL A 96 22.98 3.32 -9.11
N ASP A 97 23.79 3.77 -10.07
CA ASP A 97 23.93 5.20 -10.38
C ASP A 97 22.69 5.77 -11.08
N PHE A 98 22.16 6.85 -10.51
CA PHE A 98 20.98 7.55 -10.97
C PHE A 98 21.22 8.33 -12.28
N SER A 99 22.45 8.78 -12.53
CA SER A 99 22.82 9.60 -13.70
C SER A 99 22.56 8.93 -15.05
N SER A 100 22.51 7.60 -15.06
CA SER A 100 22.24 6.78 -16.26
C SER A 100 20.78 6.86 -16.75
N HIS A 101 19.85 7.39 -15.95
CA HIS A 101 18.41 7.33 -16.20
C HIS A 101 17.70 8.70 -16.39
N GLU A 102 18.42 9.82 -16.36
CA GLU A 102 17.84 11.17 -16.55
C GLU A 102 17.14 11.36 -17.91
N LYS A 103 17.42 10.50 -18.90
CA LYS A 103 16.77 10.58 -20.23
C LYS A 103 15.32 10.08 -20.28
N ALA A 104 14.75 9.56 -19.19
CA ALA A 104 13.38 9.05 -19.16
C ALA A 104 12.35 10.07 -18.65
N GLU A 105 12.57 11.38 -18.85
CA GLU A 105 11.61 12.41 -18.48
C GLU A 105 10.57 12.61 -19.59
N SER A 106 9.45 11.88 -19.52
CA SER A 106 8.11 12.22 -20.06
C SER A 106 7.15 11.03 -20.17
N GLY A 107 7.65 9.80 -20.04
CA GLY A 107 6.81 8.60 -20.18
C GLY A 107 6.02 8.29 -18.91
N ILE A 108 4.74 7.94 -19.08
CA ILE A 108 4.00 7.18 -18.07
C ILE A 108 4.83 5.92 -17.79
N VAL A 109 5.34 5.79 -16.56
CA VAL A 109 6.05 4.57 -16.16
C VAL A 109 5.01 3.51 -15.93
N ASP A 110 4.98 2.50 -16.82
CA ASP A 110 4.06 1.39 -16.72
C ASP A 110 4.15 0.71 -15.34
N ARG A 111 2.99 0.33 -14.83
CA ARG A 111 2.88 -0.35 -13.54
C ARG A 111 3.52 -1.73 -13.60
N ASN A 112 4.01 -2.17 -12.44
CA ASN A 112 4.52 -3.52 -12.29
C ASN A 112 3.42 -4.53 -12.70
N PRO A 113 3.65 -5.38 -13.71
CA PRO A 113 2.63 -6.30 -14.21
C PRO A 113 2.22 -7.35 -13.16
N VAL A 114 3.12 -7.68 -12.22
CA VAL A 114 2.81 -8.58 -11.10
C VAL A 114 1.81 -7.94 -10.15
N PHE A 115 1.95 -6.63 -9.88
CA PHE A 115 1.00 -5.90 -9.05
C PHE A 115 -0.39 -5.87 -9.70
N ASN A 116 -0.47 -5.59 -11.00
CA ASN A 116 -1.75 -5.58 -11.72
C ASN A 116 -2.44 -6.95 -11.65
N ARG A 117 -1.68 -8.04 -11.85
CA ARG A 117 -2.20 -9.40 -11.68
C ARG A 117 -2.73 -9.65 -10.27
N TYR A 118 -2.04 -9.18 -9.23
CA TYR A 118 -2.52 -9.32 -7.86
C TYR A 118 -3.78 -8.51 -7.58
N VAL A 119 -3.91 -7.33 -8.19
CA VAL A 119 -5.15 -6.55 -8.14
C VAL A 119 -6.28 -7.36 -8.79
N GLU A 120 -6.10 -7.83 -10.02
CA GLU A 120 -7.10 -8.62 -10.77
C GLU A 120 -7.55 -9.88 -10.02
N GLU A 121 -6.67 -10.53 -9.27
CA GLU A 121 -7.06 -11.69 -8.46
C GLU A 121 -7.84 -11.32 -7.18
N CYS A 122 -7.71 -10.08 -6.70
CA CYS A 122 -8.37 -9.59 -5.49
C CYS A 122 -9.76 -8.97 -5.74
N VAL A 123 -10.06 -8.52 -6.97
CA VAL A 123 -11.35 -7.92 -7.35
C VAL A 123 -12.30 -8.91 -8.01
#